data_AF-A0A351CJY9-F1
#
_entry.id   AF-A0A351CJY9-F1
#
_cell.length_a   1.000
_cell.length_b   1.000
_cell.length_c   1.000
_cell.angle_alpha   90.00
_cell.angle_beta   90.00
_cell.angle_gamma   90.00
#
_symmetry.space_group_name_H-M   'P 1'
#
loop_
_entity.id
_entity.type
_entity.pdbx_description
1 polymer ?
#
loop_
_entity_poly.entity_id
_entity_poly.type
_entity_poly.pdbx_seq_one_letter_code
_entity_poly.pdbx_strand_id
1 'polypeptide(L)'
;MGKAKDNEFEIRLLNAVRSTLISVAKDTMTKPGLRHPLSNKTQQMIADCLDIVTSRQISIEKSTGRHTKMKPIYSDEQSVQSFSIDDLKKTLN
;
A
#
# COMPACT_ATOMS: atom_id res chain seq x y z
N MET A 1 -14.28 16.25 -19.71
CA MET A 1 -14.49 14.79 -19.59
C MET A 1 -13.19 13.95 -19.67
N GLY A 2 -12.13 14.37 -20.38
CA GLY A 2 -10.91 13.54 -20.59
C GLY A 2 -10.06 13.25 -19.34
N LYS A 3 -9.79 14.27 -18.50
CA LYS A 3 -8.90 14.17 -17.32
C LYS A 3 -9.28 13.07 -16.31
N ALA A 4 -10.56 12.76 -16.15
CA ALA A 4 -11.01 11.74 -15.21
C ALA A 4 -10.64 10.32 -15.67
N LYS A 5 -10.72 10.06 -16.98
CA LYS A 5 -10.37 8.77 -17.58
C LYS A 5 -8.85 8.53 -17.57
N ASP A 6 -8.07 9.59 -17.77
CA ASP A 6 -6.61 9.56 -17.68
C ASP A 6 -6.17 9.23 -16.24
N ASN A 7 -6.80 9.84 -15.23
CA ASN A 7 -6.53 9.57 -13.83
C ASN A 7 -6.87 8.13 -13.42
N GLU A 8 -7.95 7.54 -13.96
CA GLU A 8 -8.33 6.15 -13.65
C GLU A 8 -7.29 5.14 -14.15
N PHE A 9 -6.85 5.30 -15.40
CA PHE A 9 -5.77 4.48 -15.95
C PHE A 9 -4.46 4.68 -15.16
N GLU A 10 -4.11 5.93 -14.87
CA GLU A 10 -2.90 6.25 -14.12
C GLU A 10 -2.92 5.64 -12.70
N ILE A 11 -4.04 5.73 -11.97
CA ILE A 11 -4.20 5.09 -10.66
C ILE A 11 -4.02 3.57 -10.78
N ARG A 12 -4.63 2.93 -11.78
CA ARG A 12 -4.49 1.48 -12.01
C ARG A 12 -3.04 1.10 -12.31
N LEU A 13 -2.36 1.88 -13.16
CA LEU A 13 -0.94 1.69 -13.48
C LEU A 13 -0.08 1.80 -12.23
N LEU A 14 -0.21 2.88 -11.46
CA LEU A 14 0.55 3.12 -10.24
C LEU A 14 0.32 1.99 -9.20
N ASN A 15 -0.92 1.54 -9.04
CA ASN A 15 -1.24 0.41 -8.17
C ASN A 15 -0.59 -0.90 -8.63
N ALA A 16 -0.60 -1.19 -9.93
CA ALA A 16 0.03 -2.38 -10.49
C ALA A 16 1.54 -2.35 -10.25
N VAL A 17 2.21 -1.24 -10.58
CA VAL A 17 3.66 -1.06 -10.37
C VAL A 17 4.02 -1.22 -8.89
N ARG A 18 3.30 -0.52 -8.00
CA ARG A 18 3.52 -0.62 -6.54
C ARG A 18 3.39 -2.05 -6.05
N SER A 19 2.33 -2.75 -6.45
CA SER A 19 2.07 -4.13 -6.02
C SER A 19 3.15 -5.08 -6.51
N THR A 20 3.57 -4.96 -7.77
CA THR A 20 4.66 -5.76 -8.34
C THR A 20 5.97 -5.54 -7.61
N LEU A 21 6.38 -4.28 -7.38
CA LEU A 21 7.63 -3.96 -6.68
C LEU A 21 7.62 -4.46 -5.23
N ILE A 22 6.49 -4.34 -4.53
CA ILE A 22 6.33 -4.88 -3.17
C ILE A 22 6.43 -6.42 -3.18
N SER A 23 5.79 -7.10 -4.14
CA SER A 23 5.90 -8.56 -4.26
C SER A 23 7.34 -8.99 -4.50
N VAL A 24 8.05 -8.34 -5.43
CA VAL A 24 9.48 -8.61 -5.68
C VAL A 24 10.32 -8.37 -4.42
N ALA A 25 10.09 -7.27 -3.70
CA ALA A 25 10.80 -7.00 -2.45
C ALA A 25 10.53 -8.08 -1.38
N LYS A 26 9.28 -8.57 -1.27
CA LYS A 26 8.92 -9.66 -0.36
C LYS A 26 9.59 -10.98 -0.74
N ASP A 27 9.56 -11.34 -2.01
CA ASP A 27 10.13 -12.60 -2.51
C ASP A 27 11.67 -12.62 -2.40
N THR A 28 12.29 -11.44 -2.43
CA THR A 28 13.74 -11.29 -2.32
C THR A 28 14.23 -11.04 -0.90
N MET A 29 13.33 -10.86 0.06
CA MET A 29 13.67 -10.60 1.45
C MET A 29 14.39 -11.80 2.07
N THR A 30 15.63 -11.60 2.50
CA THR A 30 16.43 -12.63 3.18
C THR A 30 16.51 -12.37 4.67
N LYS A 31 16.69 -13.44 5.47
CA LYS A 31 16.98 -13.28 6.91
C LYS A 31 18.29 -12.47 7.10
N PRO A 32 18.40 -11.68 8.18
CA PRO A 32 19.64 -11.00 8.52
C PRO A 32 20.83 -11.98 8.58
N GLY A 33 21.97 -11.57 8.04
CA GLY A 33 23.18 -12.41 7.96
C GLY A 33 23.27 -13.29 6.71
N LEU A 34 22.20 -13.43 5.93
CA LEU A 34 22.25 -14.03 4.59
C LEU A 34 22.46 -12.95 3.53
N ARG A 35 23.15 -13.30 2.45
CA ARG A 35 23.35 -12.40 1.32
C ARG A 35 22.03 -12.23 0.55
N HIS A 36 21.60 -10.99 0.37
CA HIS A 36 20.42 -10.67 -0.41
C HIS A 36 20.60 -11.07 -1.90
N PRO A 37 19.59 -11.66 -2.56
CA PRO A 37 19.69 -12.14 -3.94
C PRO A 37 19.84 -11.00 -4.95
N LEU A 38 19.30 -9.82 -4.64
CA LEU A 38 19.48 -8.60 -5.44
C LEU A 38 20.67 -7.79 -4.96
N SER A 39 21.37 -7.14 -5.89
CA SER A 39 22.43 -6.20 -5.57
C SER A 39 21.92 -5.00 -4.77
N ASN A 40 22.79 -4.35 -3.98
CA ASN A 40 22.44 -3.13 -3.26
C ASN A 40 21.92 -2.02 -4.20
N LYS A 41 22.51 -1.93 -5.41
CA LYS A 41 22.06 -0.99 -6.44
C LYS A 41 20.62 -1.27 -6.87
N THR A 42 20.27 -2.53 -7.11
CA THR A 42 18.91 -2.92 -7.49
C THR A 42 17.92 -2.67 -6.36
N GLN A 43 18.30 -2.96 -5.12
CA GLN A 43 17.47 -2.67 -3.94
C GLN A 43 17.18 -1.16 -3.83
N GLN A 44 18.19 -0.31 -4.03
CA GLN A 44 18.01 1.15 -4.04
C GLN A 44 17.07 1.60 -5.16
N MET A 45 17.26 1.09 -6.37
CA MET A 45 16.38 1.42 -7.51
C MET A 45 14.91 1.04 -7.25
N ILE A 46 14.66 -0.07 -6.55
CA ILE A 46 13.30 -0.47 -6.15
C ILE A 46 12.72 0.54 -5.16
N ALA A 47 13.50 0.95 -4.16
CA ALA A 47 13.07 1.94 -3.17
C ALA A 47 12.77 3.30 -3.81
N ASP A 48 13.67 3.78 -4.66
CA ASP A 48 13.51 5.06 -5.38
C ASP A 48 12.25 5.04 -6.27
N CYS A 49 12.01 3.91 -6.96
CA CYS A 49 10.83 3.78 -7.81
C CYS A 49 9.53 3.77 -6.98
N LEU A 50 9.51 3.06 -5.84
CA LEU A 50 8.38 3.05 -4.92
C LEU A 50 8.05 4.44 -4.36
N ASP A 51 9.08 5.25 -4.08
CA ASP A 51 8.91 6.62 -3.61
C ASP A 51 8.25 7.52 -4.67
N ILE A 52 8.72 7.43 -5.92
CA ILE A 52 8.14 8.16 -7.05
C ILE A 52 6.68 7.77 -7.27
N VAL A 53 6.38 6.46 -7.29
CA VAL A 53 5.02 5.95 -7.47
C VAL A 53 4.10 6.46 -6.37
N THR A 54 4.54 6.37 -5.11
CA THR A 54 3.75 6.81 -3.96
C THR A 54 3.51 8.32 -3.98
N SER A 55 4.53 9.11 -4.29
CA SER A 55 4.43 10.57 -4.42
C SER A 55 3.39 10.97 -5.47
N ARG A 56 3.35 10.24 -6.60
CA ARG A 56 2.35 10.48 -7.64
C ARG A 56 0.93 10.09 -7.20
N GLN A 57 0.77 8.94 -6.54
CA GLN A 57 -0.53 8.52 -5.99
C GLN A 57 -1.09 9.58 -5.03
N ILE A 58 -0.28 10.05 -4.08
CA ILE A 58 -0.66 11.10 -3.14
C ILE A 58 -1.07 12.38 -3.88
N SER A 59 -0.35 12.77 -4.92
CA SER A 59 -0.69 13.96 -5.72
C SER A 59 -2.05 13.83 -6.41
N ILE A 60 -2.39 12.64 -6.92
CA ILE A 60 -3.70 12.35 -7.51
C ILE A 60 -4.79 12.37 -6.43
N GLU A 61 -4.54 11.81 -5.25
CA GLU A 61 -5.49 11.83 -4.13
C GLU A 61 -5.76 13.23 -3.58
N LYS A 62 -4.74 14.08 -3.53
CA LYS A 62 -4.86 15.51 -3.16
C LYS A 62 -5.73 16.25 -4.17
N SER A 63 -5.43 16.08 -5.46
CA SER A 63 -6.18 16.77 -6.53
C SER A 63 -7.62 16.29 -6.69
N THR A 64 -7.93 15.05 -6.31
CA THR A 64 -9.29 14.48 -6.34
C THR A 64 -10.08 14.71 -5.04
N GLY A 65 -9.49 15.37 -4.04
CA GLY A 65 -10.14 15.64 -2.76
C GLY A 65 -10.44 14.40 -1.91
N ARG A 66 -9.81 13.25 -2.22
CA ARG A 66 -9.95 12.02 -1.42
C ARG A 66 -9.03 12.03 -0.20
N HIS A 67 -7.89 12.71 -0.29
CA HIS A 67 -6.92 12.80 0.81
C HIS A 67 -7.50 13.49 2.07
N THR A 68 -8.46 14.40 1.93
CA THR A 68 -9.08 15.13 3.06
C THR A 68 -10.10 14.30 3.85
N LYS A 69 -10.43 13.07 3.40
CA LYS A 69 -11.40 12.18 4.06
C LYS A 69 -10.76 11.11 4.96
N MET A 70 -9.43 10.99 4.97
CA MET A 70 -8.74 10.03 5.81
C MET A 70 -8.63 10.61 7.22
N LYS A 71 -9.41 10.08 8.17
CA LYS A 71 -9.25 10.40 9.59
C LYS A 71 -7.84 9.96 10.01
N PRO A 72 -7.01 10.84 10.60
CA PRO A 72 -5.77 10.41 11.24
C PRO A 72 -6.11 9.40 12.32
N ILE A 73 -5.42 8.26 12.33
CA ILE A 73 -5.48 7.25 13.39
C ILE A 73 -4.14 7.29 14.12
N TYR A 74 -4.16 7.22 15.46
CA TYR A 74 -2.92 7.13 16.23
C TYR A 74 -2.32 5.73 16.08
N SER A 75 -0.99 5.63 15.98
CA SER A 75 -0.30 4.35 15.80
C SER A 75 -0.49 3.36 16.96
N ASP A 76 -0.90 3.86 18.13
CA ASP A 76 -1.23 3.05 19.32
C ASP A 76 -2.73 2.69 19.42
N GLU A 77 -3.59 3.18 18.52
CA GLU A 77 -4.99 2.78 18.50
C GLU A 77 -5.13 1.39 17.89
N GLN A 78 -5.13 0.36 18.74
CA GLN A 78 -5.62 -0.95 18.36
C GLN A 78 -7.11 -0.80 17.98
N SER A 79 -7.45 -1.01 16.71
CA SER A 79 -8.85 -1.04 16.29
C SER A 79 -9.51 -2.24 16.98
N VAL A 80 -10.19 -2.00 18.10
CA VAL A 80 -11.00 -3.01 18.75
C VAL A 80 -12.14 -3.34 17.80
N GLN A 81 -12.02 -4.46 17.09
CA GLN A 81 -13.15 -5.00 16.34
C GLN A 81 -14.16 -5.47 17.38
N SER A 82 -15.21 -4.69 17.59
CA SER A 82 -16.32 -5.07 18.45
C SER A 82 -17.13 -6.16 17.75
N PHE A 83 -17.13 -7.37 18.31
CA PHE A 83 -18.04 -8.43 17.91
C PHE A 83 -19.27 -8.43 18.83
N SER A 84 -20.45 -8.69 18.28
CA SER A 84 -21.66 -8.86 19.09
C SER A 84 -21.60 -10.20 19.82
N ILE A 85 -22.06 -10.23 21.07
CA ILE A 85 -22.16 -11.49 21.84
C ILE A 85 -23.09 -12.49 21.15
N ASP A 86 -24.09 -12.01 20.41
CA ASP A 86 -25.00 -12.86 19.63
C ASP A 86 -24.29 -13.63 18.50
N ASP A 87 -23.32 -13.02 17.82
CA ASP A 87 -22.53 -13.69 16.77
C ASP A 87 -21.67 -14.81 17.36
N LEU A 88 -21.10 -14.59 18.55
CA LEU A 88 -20.29 -15.57 19.23
C LEU A 88 -21.11 -16.83 19.61
N LYS A 89 -22.33 -16.61 20.11
CA LYS A 89 -23.24 -17.70 20.48
C LYS A 89 -23.67 -18.53 19.28
N LYS A 90 -23.83 -17.91 18.11
CA LYS A 90 -24.21 -18.62 16.87
C LYS A 90 -23.11 -19.52 16.33
N THR A 91 -21.84 -19.21 16.60
CA THR A 91 -20.69 -20.03 16.18
C THR A 91 -20.41 -21.23 17.11
N LEU A 92 -21.02 -21.26 18.29
CA LEU A 92 -20.81 -22.29 19.32
C LEU A 92 -21.94 -23.34 19.37
N ASN A 93 -22.92 -23.26 18.46
CA ASN A 93 -24.03 -24.20 18.34
C ASN A 93 -23.93 -25.03 17.06
#